data_AF-A0A847NUH6-F1
#
_entry.id   AF-A0A847NUH6-F1
#
_cell.length_a   1.000
_cell.length_b   1.000
_cell.length_c   1.000
_cell.angle_alpha   90.00
_cell.angle_beta   90.00
_cell.angle_gamma   90.00
#
_symmetry.space_group_name_H-M   'P 1'
#
loop_
_entity.id
_entity.type
_entity.pdbx_description
1 polymer ?
#
loop_
_entity_poly.entity_id
_entity_poly.type
_entity_poly.pdbx_seq_one_letter_code
_entity_poly.pdbx_strand_id
1 'polypeptide(L)'
;INTIISLIISFVIMHLIFIIYPTIVDIRPNIDSFNSITTLILYIAFKADTPPVNCFPSGHCILCFIMVFSILKSQNITWKNKSILIIINTLIILSTLFVKQHVIIDVIGALIISFISFYVISNLKIFIKLKKKLAKIS
;
A
#
# COMPACT_ATOMS: atom_id res chain seq x y z
N ILE A 1 -5.80 -10.36 12.10
CA ILE A 1 -7.15 -9.74 12.10
C ILE A 1 -7.06 -8.22 11.92
N ASN A 2 -6.54 -7.46 12.88
CA ASN A 2 -6.49 -5.98 12.78
C ASN A 2 -5.82 -5.47 11.50
N THR A 3 -4.69 -6.05 11.10
CA THR A 3 -3.98 -5.70 9.85
C THR A 3 -4.84 -5.89 8.62
N ILE A 4 -5.52 -7.04 8.51
CA ILE A 4 -6.38 -7.38 7.38
C ILE A 4 -7.58 -6.42 7.31
N ILE A 5 -8.22 -6.16 8.45
CA ILE A 5 -9.35 -5.21 8.51
C ILE A 5 -8.89 -3.80 8.12
N SER A 6 -7.69 -3.38 8.57
CA SER A 6 -7.13 -2.07 8.22
C SER A 6 -6.86 -1.95 6.74
N LEU A 7 -6.34 -3.02 6.13
CA LEU A 7 -6.10 -3.08 4.70
C LEU A 7 -7.40 -2.97 3.90
N ILE A 8 -8.42 -3.75 4.28
CA ILE A 8 -9.73 -3.73 3.62
C ILE A 8 -10.36 -2.34 3.71
N ILE A 9 -10.38 -1.72 4.90
CA ILE A 9 -10.96 -0.37 5.07
C ILE A 9 -10.17 0.66 4.25
N SER A 10 -8.84 0.64 4.29
CA SER A 10 -8.03 1.55 3.48
C SER A 10 -8.28 1.38 1.98
N PHE A 11 -8.42 0.14 1.49
CA PHE A 11 -8.73 -0.11 0.08
C PHE A 11 -10.14 0.32 -0.30
N VAL A 12 -11.14 0.14 0.58
CA VAL A 12 -12.49 0.68 0.32
C VAL A 12 -12.44 2.20 0.20
N ILE A 13 -11.74 2.89 1.13
CA ILE A 13 -11.57 4.35 1.09
C ILE A 13 -10.87 4.77 -0.20
N MET A 14 -9.78 4.10 -0.57
CA MET A 14 -9.04 4.35 -1.81
C MET A 14 -9.95 4.23 -3.05
N HIS A 15 -10.72 3.14 -3.17
CA HIS A 15 -11.62 2.96 -4.31
C HIS A 15 -12.75 4.00 -4.33
N LEU A 16 -13.26 4.42 -3.17
CA LEU A 16 -14.22 5.53 -3.11
C LEU A 16 -13.60 6.84 -3.61
N ILE A 17 -12.36 7.12 -3.24
CA ILE A 17 -11.62 8.29 -3.75
C ILE A 17 -11.46 8.18 -5.26
N PHE A 18 -11.10 7.01 -5.80
CA PHE A 18 -10.98 6.81 -7.25
C PHE A 18 -12.28 7.07 -8.01
N ILE A 19 -13.42 6.70 -7.43
CA ILE A 19 -14.74 6.96 -8.03
C ILE A 19 -15.07 8.45 -8.04
N ILE A 20 -14.72 9.18 -6.97
CA ILE A 20 -15.06 10.61 -6.81
C ILE A 20 -14.06 11.52 -7.53
N TYR A 21 -12.77 11.17 -7.48
CA TYR A 21 -11.64 11.97 -7.97
C TYR A 21 -10.61 11.07 -8.67
N PRO A 22 -10.90 10.63 -9.92
CA PRO A 22 -9.97 9.81 -10.69
C PRO A 22 -8.77 10.66 -11.12
N THR A 23 -7.62 10.45 -10.48
CA THR A 23 -6.36 11.10 -10.87
C THR A 23 -5.61 10.31 -11.91
N ILE A 24 -4.78 11.01 -12.69
CA ILE A 24 -3.97 10.46 -13.77
C ILE A 24 -2.52 10.89 -13.57
N VAL A 25 -1.58 10.05 -13.98
CA VAL A 25 -0.16 10.40 -14.05
C VAL A 25 0.29 10.43 -15.51
N ASP A 26 0.51 11.63 -16.05
CA ASP A 26 0.81 11.85 -17.48
C ASP A 26 2.31 11.73 -17.84
N ILE A 27 3.20 11.58 -16.87
CA ILE A 27 4.66 11.76 -17.06
C ILE A 27 5.39 10.41 -17.35
N ARG A 28 4.70 9.42 -17.92
CA ARG A 28 5.33 8.12 -18.25
C ARG A 28 6.21 8.25 -19.50
N PRO A 29 7.48 7.79 -19.45
CA PRO A 29 8.33 7.80 -20.63
C PRO A 29 7.83 6.78 -21.66
N ASN A 30 7.86 7.14 -22.94
CA ASN A 30 7.64 6.19 -24.03
C ASN A 30 8.79 5.17 -24.05
N ILE A 31 8.44 3.89 -23.92
CA ILE A 31 9.39 2.78 -23.98
C ILE A 31 9.41 2.30 -25.43
N ASP A 32 10.25 2.92 -26.25
CA ASP A 32 10.31 2.62 -27.68
C ASP A 32 11.34 1.53 -28.04
N SER A 33 12.10 1.04 -27.06
CA SER A 33 13.14 0.02 -27.28
C SER A 33 13.11 -1.09 -26.24
N PHE A 34 13.03 -2.34 -26.71
CA PHE A 34 13.04 -3.58 -25.91
C PHE A 34 14.44 -4.20 -25.78
N ASN A 35 15.47 -3.35 -25.79
CA ASN A 35 16.84 -3.81 -25.97
C ASN A 35 17.44 -4.47 -24.70
N SER A 36 16.72 -4.45 -23.58
CA SER A 36 17.15 -5.05 -22.31
C SER A 36 15.99 -5.70 -21.54
N ILE A 37 16.33 -6.62 -20.63
CA ILE A 37 15.34 -7.23 -19.70
C ILE A 37 14.64 -6.15 -18.86
N THR A 38 15.36 -5.10 -18.46
CA THR A 38 14.80 -3.99 -17.67
C THR A 38 13.74 -3.21 -18.44
N THR A 39 13.98 -2.90 -19.72
CA THR A 39 13.02 -2.21 -20.58
C THR A 39 11.81 -3.08 -20.92
N LEU A 40 12.02 -4.39 -21.08
CA LEU A 40 10.92 -5.35 -21.25
C LEU A 40 9.99 -5.42 -20.04
N ILE A 41 10.55 -5.54 -18.82
CA ILE A 41 9.76 -5.58 -17.58
C ILE A 41 8.99 -4.27 -17.40
N LEU A 42 9.64 -3.13 -17.64
CA LEU A 42 9.01 -1.81 -17.53
C LEU A 42 7.84 -1.66 -18.51
N TYR A 43 8.02 -2.13 -19.75
CA TYR A 43 6.95 -2.12 -20.75
C TYR A 43 5.77 -2.98 -20.34
N ILE A 44 6.01 -4.20 -19.86
CA ILE A 44 4.94 -5.09 -19.39
C ILE A 44 4.18 -4.43 -18.24
N ALA A 45 4.91 -3.84 -17.28
CA ALA A 45 4.32 -3.15 -16.15
C ALA A 45 3.44 -1.96 -16.59
N PHE A 46 3.93 -1.11 -17.50
CA PHE A 46 3.13 0.01 -18.00
C PHE A 46 1.94 -0.45 -18.82
N LYS A 47 2.09 -1.47 -19.67
CA LYS A 47 0.99 -2.01 -20.47
C LYS A 47 -0.13 -2.60 -19.62
N ALA A 48 0.22 -3.29 -18.53
CA ALA A 48 -0.76 -3.81 -17.58
C ALA A 48 -1.53 -2.70 -16.85
N ASP A 49 -0.92 -1.53 -16.70
CA ASP A 49 -1.41 -0.38 -15.94
C ASP A 49 -1.79 0.80 -16.86
N THR A 50 -2.27 0.49 -18.07
CA THR A 50 -2.75 1.46 -19.07
C THR A 50 -4.27 1.31 -19.26
N PRO A 51 -5.05 2.41 -19.20
CA PRO A 51 -4.61 3.80 -18.94
C PRO A 51 -4.22 4.01 -17.46
N PRO A 52 -3.28 4.93 -17.17
CA PRO A 52 -2.80 5.21 -15.81
C PRO A 52 -3.81 6.06 -15.03
N VAL A 53 -5.01 5.51 -14.83
CA VAL A 53 -6.10 6.13 -14.09
C VAL A 53 -6.05 5.67 -12.63
N ASN A 54 -6.64 6.46 -11.74
CA ASN A 54 -6.82 6.15 -10.32
C ASN A 54 -5.49 6.02 -9.55
N CYS A 55 -4.63 7.03 -9.64
CA CYS A 55 -3.30 6.98 -9.02
C CYS A 55 -3.30 7.43 -7.55
N PHE A 56 -4.23 8.30 -7.14
CA PHE A 56 -4.28 8.89 -5.80
C PHE A 56 -5.42 8.30 -4.97
N PRO A 57 -5.16 7.73 -3.78
CA PRO A 57 -3.86 7.44 -3.15
C PRO A 57 -3.23 6.14 -3.68
N SER A 58 -1.91 5.96 -3.50
CA SER A 58 -1.23 4.75 -3.99
C SER A 58 -1.58 3.50 -3.18
N GLY A 59 -2.21 2.50 -3.83
CA GLY A 59 -2.54 1.21 -3.22
C GLY A 59 -1.32 0.40 -2.77
N HIS A 60 -0.23 0.43 -3.56
CA HIS A 60 1.05 -0.18 -3.21
C HIS A 60 1.60 0.41 -1.90
N CYS A 61 1.57 1.74 -1.78
CA CYS A 61 2.01 2.42 -0.57
C CYS A 61 1.09 2.12 0.62
N ILE A 62 -0.24 2.04 0.42
CA ILE A 62 -1.19 1.68 1.48
C ILE A 62 -0.83 0.31 2.08
N LEU A 63 -0.62 -0.69 1.23
CA LEU A 63 -0.24 -2.04 1.63
C LEU A 63 1.08 -2.02 2.42
N CYS A 64 2.09 -1.34 1.91
CA CYS A 64 3.40 -1.25 2.54
C CYS A 64 3.34 -0.56 3.91
N PHE A 65 2.64 0.57 4.04
CA PHE A 65 2.52 1.26 5.33
C PHE A 65 1.77 0.42 6.37
N ILE A 66 0.66 -0.21 6.00
CA ILE A 66 -0.09 -1.08 6.92
C ILE A 66 0.78 -2.27 7.37
N MET A 67 1.55 -2.84 6.45
CA MET A 67 2.47 -3.93 6.77
C MET A 67 3.56 -3.46 7.73
N VAL A 68 4.18 -2.31 7.48
CA VAL A 68 5.18 -1.71 8.37
C VAL A 68 4.60 -1.48 9.77
N PHE A 69 3.42 -0.86 9.89
CA PHE A 69 2.78 -0.65 11.20
C PHE A 69 2.48 -1.98 11.92
N SER A 70 2.03 -2.99 11.19
CA SER A 70 1.78 -4.33 11.72
C SER A 70 3.07 -5.02 12.19
N ILE A 71 4.15 -4.93 11.42
CA ILE A 71 5.46 -5.51 11.75
C ILE A 71 6.02 -4.85 13.01
N LEU A 72 5.97 -3.51 13.10
CA LEU A 72 6.45 -2.76 14.25
C LEU A 72 5.70 -3.17 15.53
N LYS A 73 4.37 -3.31 15.45
CA LYS A 73 3.52 -3.74 16.57
C LYS A 73 3.65 -5.22 16.94
N SER A 74 4.13 -6.07 16.04
CA SER A 74 4.27 -7.51 16.30
C SER A 74 5.40 -7.78 17.29
N GLN A 75 5.13 -8.57 18.32
CA GLN A 75 6.15 -9.06 19.26
C GLN A 75 6.79 -10.38 18.80
N ASN A 76 6.18 -11.06 17.83
CA ASN A 76 6.59 -12.40 17.39
C ASN A 76 7.69 -12.37 16.31
N ILE A 77 8.08 -11.18 15.84
CA ILE A 77 9.08 -11.01 14.78
C ILE A 77 10.36 -10.46 15.41
N THR A 78 11.49 -11.11 15.15
CA THR A 78 12.81 -10.67 15.62
C THR A 78 13.18 -9.33 14.99
N TRP A 79 13.97 -8.51 15.69
CA TRP A 79 14.39 -7.20 15.18
C TRP A 79 15.13 -7.26 13.84
N LYS A 80 15.96 -8.29 13.63
CA LYS A 80 16.63 -8.54 12.34
C LYS A 80 15.61 -8.68 11.21
N ASN A 81 14.58 -9.50 11.41
CA ASN A 81 13.55 -9.73 10.40
C ASN A 81 12.66 -8.50 10.22
N LYS A 82 12.36 -7.76 11.31
CA LYS A 82 11.63 -6.49 11.21
C LYS A 82 12.35 -5.50 10.29
N SER A 83 13.65 -5.31 10.48
CA SER A 83 14.44 -4.40 9.65
C SER A 83 14.44 -4.79 8.18
N ILE A 84 14.64 -6.08 7.87
CA ILE A 84 14.60 -6.58 6.48
C ILE A 84 13.24 -6.31 5.85
N LEU A 85 12.15 -6.63 6.55
CA LEU A 85 10.80 -6.42 6.03
C LEU A 85 10.49 -4.93 5.84
N ILE A 86 10.92 -4.06 6.76
CA ILE A 86 10.74 -2.61 6.63
C ILE A 86 11.51 -2.09 5.41
N ILE A 87 12.76 -2.53 5.21
CA ILE A 87 13.56 -2.15 4.03
C ILE A 87 12.85 -2.57 2.75
N ILE A 88 12.35 -3.79 2.66
CA ILE A 88 11.61 -4.27 1.48
C ILE A 88 10.38 -3.39 1.21
N ASN A 89 9.58 -3.08 2.23
CA ASN A 89 8.41 -2.22 2.06
C ASN A 89 8.78 -0.80 1.62
N THR A 90 9.86 -0.23 2.16
CA THR A 90 10.37 1.08 1.71
C THR A 90 10.86 1.03 0.27
N LEU A 91 11.55 -0.03 -0.14
CA LEU A 91 12.01 -0.21 -1.52
C LEU A 91 10.83 -0.30 -2.52
N ILE A 92 9.72 -0.94 -2.13
CA ILE A 92 8.50 -0.97 -2.95
C ILE A 92 7.89 0.44 -3.07
N ILE A 93 7.84 1.22 -1.99
CA ILE A 93 7.37 2.61 -2.07
C ILE A 93 8.27 3.43 -3.01
N LEU A 94 9.59 3.31 -2.86
CA LEU A 94 10.54 4.03 -3.72
C LEU A 94 10.46 3.59 -5.18
N SER A 95 10.23 2.30 -5.46
CA SER A 95 10.11 1.83 -6.84
C SER A 95 8.92 2.46 -7.56
N THR A 96 7.79 2.68 -6.87
CA THR A 96 6.62 3.35 -7.48
C THR A 96 6.90 4.79 -7.90
N LEU A 97 7.78 5.50 -7.18
CA LEU A 97 8.21 6.85 -7.51
C LEU A 97 9.25 6.86 -8.63
N PHE A 98 10.25 5.97 -8.58
CA PHE A 98 11.31 5.90 -9.60
C PHE A 98 10.80 5.46 -10.96
N VAL A 99 9.83 4.55 -10.99
CA VAL A 99 9.17 4.11 -12.22
C VAL A 99 8.11 5.13 -12.68
N LYS A 100 7.90 6.22 -11.92
CA LYS A 100 6.91 7.27 -12.20
C LYS A 100 5.48 6.73 -12.36
N GLN A 101 5.14 5.68 -11.62
CA GLN A 101 3.76 5.19 -11.53
C GLN A 101 2.91 6.07 -10.62
N HIS A 102 3.54 6.66 -9.60
CA HIS A 102 2.92 7.53 -8.62
C HIS A 102 3.75 8.78 -8.40
N VAL A 103 3.08 9.84 -7.95
CA VAL A 103 3.72 11.07 -7.49
C VAL A 103 3.80 11.08 -5.96
N ILE A 104 4.64 11.96 -5.40
CA ILE A 104 4.87 12.04 -3.95
C ILE A 104 3.56 12.24 -3.17
N ILE A 105 2.61 13.00 -3.73
CA ILE A 105 1.31 13.23 -3.10
C ILE A 105 0.50 11.94 -2.94
N ASP A 106 0.61 10.98 -3.86
CA ASP A 106 -0.06 9.67 -3.77
C ASP A 106 0.47 8.86 -2.59
N VAL A 107 1.77 8.97 -2.32
CA VAL A 107 2.45 8.31 -1.18
C VAL A 107 2.03 8.95 0.14
N ILE A 108 1.94 10.29 0.19
CA ILE A 108 1.49 11.02 1.38
C ILE A 108 0.02 10.67 1.68
N GLY A 109 -0.85 10.66 0.66
CA GLY A 109 -2.25 10.24 0.80
C GLY A 109 -2.37 8.82 1.35
N ALA A 110 -1.58 7.90 0.81
CA ALA A 110 -1.51 6.52 1.29
C ALA A 110 -1.04 6.43 2.77
N LEU A 111 -0.03 7.20 3.16
CA LEU A 111 0.46 7.25 4.54
C LEU A 111 -0.64 7.69 5.51
N ILE A 112 -1.35 8.77 5.18
CA ILE A 112 -2.41 9.34 6.02
C ILE A 112 -3.54 8.31 6.20
N ILE A 113 -4.03 7.74 5.10
CA ILE A 113 -5.14 6.77 5.13
C ILE A 113 -4.73 5.52 5.92
N SER A 114 -3.55 4.97 5.66
CA SER A 114 -3.04 3.79 6.38
C SER A 114 -2.82 4.05 7.86
N PHE A 115 -2.34 5.25 8.22
CA PHE A 115 -2.13 5.60 9.63
C PHE A 115 -3.46 5.70 10.37
N ILE A 116 -4.43 6.44 9.80
CA ILE A 116 -5.76 6.62 10.41
C ILE A 116 -6.45 5.27 10.54
N SER A 117 -6.52 4.47 9.47
CA SER A 117 -7.24 3.19 9.49
C SER A 117 -6.64 2.23 10.51
N PHE A 118 -5.31 2.06 10.51
CA PHE A 118 -4.62 1.15 11.40
C PHE A 118 -4.72 1.57 12.88
N TYR A 119 -4.62 2.88 13.15
CA TYR A 119 -4.76 3.43 14.50
C TYR A 119 -6.19 3.25 15.03
N VAL A 120 -7.20 3.64 14.24
CA VAL A 120 -8.61 3.54 14.59
C VAL A 120 -8.99 2.08 14.90
N ILE A 121 -8.68 1.14 13.99
CA ILE A 121 -9.00 -0.28 14.18
C ILE A 121 -8.24 -0.88 15.38
N SER A 122 -7.00 -0.45 15.60
CA SER A 122 -6.21 -0.91 16.74
C SER A 122 -6.79 -0.51 18.10
N ASN A 123 -7.51 0.61 18.17
CA ASN A 123 -7.98 1.21 19.42
C ASN A 123 -9.49 1.10 19.63
N LEU A 124 -10.26 0.66 18.63
CA LEU A 124 -11.70 0.48 18.74
C LEU A 124 -12.06 -0.68 19.70
N LYS A 125 -12.74 -0.33 20.80
CA LYS A 125 -13.21 -1.27 21.84
C LYS A 125 -14.08 -2.41 21.27
N ILE A 126 -14.83 -2.14 20.20
CA ILE A 126 -15.65 -3.13 19.48
C ILE A 126 -14.79 -4.28 18.94
N PHE A 127 -13.66 -3.99 18.29
CA PHE A 127 -12.78 -5.03 17.75
C PHE A 127 -12.05 -5.80 18.86
N ILE A 128 -11.74 -5.14 19.98
CA ILE A 128 -11.20 -5.81 21.16
C ILE A 128 -12.22 -6.82 21.71
N LYS A 129 -13.51 -6.45 21.76
CA LYS A 129 -14.60 -7.33 22.22
C LYS A 129 -14.84 -8.50 21.25
N LEU A 130 -14.83 -8.25 19.95
CA LEU A 130 -14.94 -9.29 18.91
C LEU A 130 -13.77 -10.28 18.98
N LYS A 131 -12.54 -9.78 19.16
CA LYS A 131 -11.35 -10.63 19.32
C LYS A 131 -11.46 -11.53 20.55
N LYS A 132 -11.95 -11.01 21.68
CA LYS A 132 -12.22 -11.81 22.89
C LYS A 132 -13.31 -12.86 22.68
N LYS A 133 -14.35 -12.55 21.88
CA LYS A 133 -15.44 -13.49 21.59
C LYS A 133 -14.99 -14.61 20.65
N LEU A 134 -14.22 -14.30 19.60
CA LEU A 134 -13.64 -15.28 18.68
C LEU A 134 -12.66 -16.23 19.40
N ALA A 135 -11.80 -15.69 20.26
CA ALA A 135 -10.86 -16.49 21.06
C ALA A 135 -11.53 -17.40 22.12
N LYS A 136 -12.83 -17.23 22.38
CA LYS A 136 -13.61 -18.12 23.25
C LYS A 136 -14.25 -19.29 22.50
N ILE A 137 -14.30 -19.21 21.17
CA ILE A 137 -14.96 -20.20 20.29
C ILE A 137 -13.90 -21.10 19.61
N SER A 138 -12.67 -20.61 19.45
CA SER A 138 -11.48 -21.37 19.06
C SER A 138 -10.82 -22.04 20.27
#